data_AF-A0A0F9GWP4-F1
#
_entry.id   AF-A0A0F9GWP4-F1
#
_cell.length_a   1.000
_cell.length_b   1.000
_cell.length_c   1.000
_cell.angle_alpha   90.00
_cell.angle_beta   90.00
_cell.angle_gamma   90.00
#
_symmetry.space_group_name_H-M   'P 1'
#
loop_
_entity.id
_entity.type
_entity.pdbx_description
1 polymer ?
#
loop_
_entity_poly.entity_id
_entity_poly.type
_entity_poly.pdbx_seq_one_letter_code
_entity_poly.pdbx_strand_id
1 'polypeptide(L)'
;MSEASPNNLAADIWSLADLLRGDFRQSQYGRIILPFTLLKRLEGVLEPSKPAVLTEYERLESLNLSEEAQQKLLLRATDNLAFYNTSKMDLFKLGEADIKDNLESYLQGFSKDAREIFEHFKFAEFIGLLNDADLLYKIVQKVRTMDLSPKAITNHDMGLVFEELIRRFAESSNDTAGEHFTPRDIVKLTTALVFTEDDEALTKEGIIRTIYDPTAGTGGFLSEGMEYVIAHNNQALMRAYGQELNPESYAICKADMLIKGQEVDRIKLGNTLSNDQLANEKFDYMLSNPPFGVDWKKIDTTIKDEHILKGFDGRFGPGLPRVSDGSLLFLMHLIDKLRDGKQGGSRIGIILNGSPLFTGGAGSGESEIRRYILEADLLEAIIALPTDM
;
A
#
# COMPACT_ATOMS: atom_id res chain seq x y z
N MET A 1 -12.97 -7.20 -29.08
CA MET A 1 -11.82 -7.82 -28.37
C MET A 1 -12.31 -8.09 -26.97
N SER A 2 -12.28 -9.32 -26.47
CA SER A 2 -12.75 -9.61 -25.12
C SER A 2 -11.84 -8.86 -24.14
N GLU A 3 -12.40 -7.98 -23.31
CA GLU A 3 -11.69 -7.46 -22.14
C GLU A 3 -11.19 -8.66 -21.33
N ALA A 4 -9.87 -8.76 -21.17
CA ALA A 4 -9.30 -9.78 -20.30
C ALA A 4 -9.76 -9.44 -18.86
N SER A 5 -10.45 -10.37 -18.20
CA SER A 5 -10.79 -10.16 -16.80
C SER A 5 -9.50 -10.02 -15.98
N PRO A 6 -9.49 -9.21 -14.90
CA PRO A 6 -8.33 -9.06 -14.03
C PRO A 6 -7.75 -10.40 -13.55
N ASN A 7 -8.62 -11.38 -13.28
CA ASN A 7 -8.22 -12.73 -12.88
C ASN A 7 -7.48 -13.50 -13.98
N ASN A 8 -7.88 -13.33 -15.25
CA ASN A 8 -7.19 -13.95 -16.37
C ASN A 8 -5.81 -13.31 -16.57
N LEU A 9 -5.72 -11.99 -16.48
CA LEU A 9 -4.43 -11.30 -16.60
C LEU A 9 -3.48 -11.66 -15.46
N ALA A 10 -3.97 -11.73 -14.22
CA ALA A 10 -3.18 -12.21 -13.09
C ALA A 10 -2.72 -13.66 -13.29
N ALA A 11 -3.55 -14.53 -13.88
CA ALA A 11 -3.14 -15.88 -14.24
C ALA A 11 -2.06 -15.92 -15.33
N ASP A 12 -2.19 -15.08 -16.35
CA ASP A 12 -1.23 -14.94 -17.43
C ASP A 12 0.12 -14.42 -16.91
N ILE A 13 0.11 -13.43 -16.02
CA ILE A 13 1.31 -12.95 -15.32
C ILE A 13 1.90 -14.07 -14.45
N TRP A 14 1.08 -14.76 -13.67
CA TRP A 14 1.54 -15.85 -12.81
C TRP A 14 2.13 -17.03 -13.58
N SER A 15 1.79 -17.19 -14.87
CA SER A 15 2.43 -18.19 -15.73
C SER A 15 3.94 -17.96 -15.94
N LEU A 16 4.49 -16.82 -15.50
CA LEU A 16 5.94 -16.63 -15.36
C LEU A 16 6.55 -17.65 -14.39
N ALA A 17 5.79 -18.12 -13.39
CA ALA A 17 6.22 -19.15 -12.44
C ALA A 17 6.62 -20.46 -13.13
N ASP A 18 6.06 -20.77 -14.30
CA ASP A 18 6.45 -21.97 -15.06
C ASP A 18 7.90 -21.91 -15.53
N LEU A 19 8.44 -20.71 -15.79
CA LEU A 19 9.87 -20.53 -16.13
C LEU A 19 10.79 -20.65 -14.92
N LEU A 20 10.26 -20.46 -13.71
CA LEU A 20 11.01 -20.50 -12.45
C LEU A 20 11.02 -21.90 -11.81
N ARG A 21 10.16 -22.81 -12.30
CA ARG A 21 9.97 -24.14 -11.73
C ARG A 21 11.23 -24.98 -11.94
N GLY A 22 11.84 -25.40 -10.83
CA GLY A 22 13.05 -26.22 -10.80
C GLY A 22 14.25 -25.46 -10.24
N ASP A 23 14.40 -24.19 -10.62
CA ASP A 23 15.53 -23.34 -10.22
C ASP A 23 15.24 -22.52 -8.96
N PHE A 24 13.97 -22.17 -8.71
CA PHE A 24 13.55 -21.37 -7.56
C PHE A 24 12.49 -22.08 -6.72
N ARG A 25 12.47 -21.77 -5.42
CA ARG A 25 11.42 -22.22 -4.49
C ARG A 25 10.13 -21.45 -4.75
N GLN A 26 8.98 -22.09 -4.55
CA GLN A 26 7.67 -21.45 -4.74
C GLN A 26 7.51 -20.16 -3.91
N SER A 27 8.01 -20.16 -2.67
CA SER A 27 8.04 -18.98 -1.80
C SER A 27 8.91 -17.81 -2.31
N GLN A 28 9.64 -17.98 -3.42
CA GLN A 28 10.41 -16.91 -4.06
C GLN A 28 9.70 -16.38 -5.32
N TYR A 29 8.67 -17.04 -5.83
CA TYR A 29 8.05 -16.67 -7.11
C TYR A 29 7.44 -15.27 -7.07
N GLY A 30 6.70 -14.93 -6.03
CA GLY A 30 6.12 -13.59 -5.89
C GLY A 30 7.18 -12.49 -5.85
N ARG A 31 8.32 -12.74 -5.20
CA ARG A 31 9.45 -11.78 -5.14
C ARG A 31 10.11 -11.53 -6.49
N ILE A 32 9.87 -12.39 -7.48
CA ILE A 32 10.33 -12.20 -8.86
C ILE A 32 9.20 -11.60 -9.70
N ILE A 33 8.00 -12.18 -9.65
CA ILE A 33 6.88 -11.84 -10.52
C ILE A 33 6.34 -10.43 -10.21
N LEU A 34 6.20 -10.06 -8.93
CA LEU A 34 5.65 -8.76 -8.52
C LEU A 34 6.49 -7.58 -9.02
N PRO A 35 7.82 -7.52 -8.79
CA PRO A 35 8.61 -6.39 -9.28
C PRO A 35 8.67 -6.31 -10.81
N PHE A 36 8.66 -7.43 -11.55
CA PHE A 36 8.57 -7.39 -13.02
C PHE A 36 7.22 -6.85 -13.49
N THR A 37 6.12 -7.28 -12.84
CA THR A 37 4.77 -6.78 -13.14
C THR A 37 4.69 -5.27 -12.89
N LEU A 38 5.24 -4.82 -11.76
CA LEU A 38 5.30 -3.42 -11.42
C LEU A 38 6.16 -2.62 -12.42
N LEU A 39 7.34 -3.12 -12.76
CA LEU A 39 8.21 -2.49 -13.75
C LEU A 39 7.46 -2.28 -15.07
N LYS A 40 6.72 -3.30 -15.52
CA LYS A 40 5.93 -3.20 -16.76
C LYS A 40 4.76 -2.22 -16.63
N ARG A 41 4.10 -2.14 -15.48
CA ARG A 41 3.05 -1.14 -15.23
C ARG A 41 3.62 0.29 -15.23
N LEU A 42 4.73 0.53 -14.53
CA LEU A 42 5.38 1.84 -14.49
C LEU A 42 5.85 2.29 -15.88
N GLU A 43 6.40 1.36 -16.67
CA GLU A 43 6.76 1.60 -18.07
C GLU A 43 5.53 2.01 -18.91
N GLY A 44 4.42 1.27 -18.81
CA GLY A 44 3.19 1.56 -19.56
C GLY A 44 2.51 2.87 -19.14
N VAL A 45 2.61 3.26 -17.87
CA VAL A 45 2.13 4.56 -17.37
C VAL A 45 2.99 5.72 -17.90
N LEU A 46 4.31 5.54 -17.98
CA LEU A 46 5.24 6.57 -18.49
C LEU A 46 5.32 6.67 -20.00
N GLU A 47 4.93 5.62 -20.73
CA GLU A 47 5.11 5.54 -22.19
C GLU A 47 4.65 6.80 -22.94
N PRO A 48 3.49 7.42 -22.65
CA PRO A 48 3.05 8.63 -23.34
C PRO A 48 3.96 9.85 -23.11
N SER A 49 4.53 9.99 -21.92
CA SER A 49 5.34 11.16 -21.52
C SER A 49 6.85 10.93 -21.69
N LYS A 50 7.27 9.70 -21.93
CA LYS A 50 8.69 9.30 -22.04
C LYS A 50 9.51 10.17 -23.01
N PRO A 51 9.05 10.50 -24.23
CA PRO A 51 9.83 11.34 -25.15
C PRO A 51 10.06 12.75 -24.60
N ALA A 52 9.07 13.33 -23.91
CA ALA A 52 9.17 14.65 -23.31
C ALA A 52 10.18 14.65 -22.15
N VAL A 53 10.15 13.63 -21.30
CA VAL A 53 11.10 13.44 -20.20
C VAL A 53 12.53 13.32 -20.72
N LEU A 54 12.77 12.52 -21.77
CA LEU A 54 14.11 12.35 -22.34
C LEU A 54 14.64 13.65 -22.95
N THR A 55 13.79 14.38 -23.68
CA THR A 55 14.14 15.69 -24.25
C THR A 55 14.52 16.69 -23.16
N GLU A 56 13.73 16.73 -22.09
CA GLU A 56 14.00 17.61 -20.95
C GLU A 56 15.26 17.18 -20.20
N TYR A 57 15.50 15.89 -20.03
CA TYR A 57 16.71 15.37 -19.40
C TYR A 57 17.98 15.79 -20.15
N GLU A 58 18.02 15.63 -21.47
CA GLU A 58 19.14 16.06 -22.31
C GLU A 58 19.37 17.58 -22.22
N ARG A 59 18.29 18.37 -22.14
CA ARG A 59 18.38 19.82 -21.91
C ARG A 59 19.00 20.12 -20.56
N LEU A 60 18.60 19.41 -19.51
CA LEU A 60 19.06 19.61 -18.13
C LEU A 60 20.51 19.17 -17.93
N GLU A 61 21.01 18.15 -18.64
CA GLU A 61 22.43 17.74 -18.54
C GLU A 61 23.40 18.88 -18.90
N SER A 62 22.97 19.81 -19.77
CA SER A 62 23.75 20.99 -20.13
C SER A 62 23.68 22.13 -19.09
N LEU A 63 22.72 22.06 -18.17
CA LEU A 63 22.46 23.08 -17.16
C LEU A 63 22.92 22.52 -15.80
N ASN A 64 23.99 23.09 -15.25
CA ASN A 64 24.58 22.65 -13.97
C ASN A 64 23.68 22.99 -12.76
N LEU A 65 22.49 22.37 -12.71
CA LEU A 65 21.44 22.56 -11.72
C LEU A 65 21.57 21.53 -10.59
N SER A 66 21.05 21.85 -9.42
CA SER A 66 20.93 20.89 -8.32
C SER A 66 20.00 19.73 -8.68
N GLU A 67 20.22 18.57 -8.08
CA GLU A 67 19.39 17.37 -8.29
C GLU A 67 17.90 17.64 -8.01
N GLU A 68 17.58 18.39 -6.95
CA GLU A 68 16.19 18.75 -6.63
C GLU A 68 15.52 19.61 -7.71
N ALA A 69 16.27 20.53 -8.32
CA ALA A 69 15.75 21.37 -9.39
C ALA A 69 15.53 20.55 -10.67
N GLN A 70 16.45 19.63 -10.99
CA GLN A 70 16.30 18.71 -12.11
C GLN A 70 15.07 17.82 -11.92
N GLN A 71 14.90 17.23 -10.73
CA GLN A 71 13.76 16.37 -10.40
C GLN A 71 12.42 17.09 -10.62
N LYS A 72 12.29 18.33 -10.14
CA LYS A 72 11.06 19.13 -10.32
C LYS A 72 10.75 19.42 -11.79
N LEU A 73 11.76 19.66 -12.62
CA LEU A 73 11.57 19.93 -14.04
C LEU A 73 11.22 18.66 -14.82
N LEU A 74 11.85 17.53 -14.49
CA LEU A 74 11.52 16.23 -15.07
C LEU A 74 10.09 15.80 -14.73
N LEU A 75 9.65 15.98 -13.48
CA LEU A 75 8.26 15.71 -13.07
C LEU A 75 7.23 16.62 -13.77
N ARG A 76 7.63 17.83 -14.21
CA ARG A 76 6.73 18.67 -15.02
C ARG A 76 6.58 18.15 -16.45
N ALA A 77 7.57 17.42 -16.96
CA ALA A 77 7.55 16.83 -18.29
C ALA A 77 6.73 15.52 -18.36
N THR A 78 6.24 14.99 -17.24
CA THR A 78 5.55 13.70 -17.16
C THR A 78 4.03 13.79 -17.28
N ASP A 79 3.47 14.97 -17.59
CA ASP A 79 2.02 15.19 -17.68
C ASP A 79 1.26 14.80 -16.38
N ASN A 80 1.74 15.33 -15.24
CA ASN A 80 1.20 15.13 -13.89
C ASN A 80 1.48 13.77 -13.22
N LEU A 81 2.40 12.96 -13.74
CA LEU A 81 2.85 11.77 -13.01
C LEU A 81 3.84 12.16 -11.89
N ALA A 82 3.76 11.44 -10.77
CA ALA A 82 4.65 11.62 -9.62
C ALA A 82 6.04 10.96 -9.78
N PHE A 83 6.36 10.42 -10.96
CA PHE A 83 7.62 9.74 -11.24
C PHE A 83 8.03 9.89 -12.70
N TYR A 84 9.30 9.58 -12.99
CA TYR A 84 9.87 9.59 -14.33
C TYR A 84 10.91 8.48 -14.49
N ASN A 85 11.35 8.25 -15.73
CA ASN A 85 12.53 7.46 -16.02
C ASN A 85 13.37 8.15 -17.13
N THR A 86 14.66 8.36 -16.88
CA THR A 86 15.60 9.05 -17.80
C THR A 86 16.38 8.12 -18.72
N SER A 87 16.26 6.80 -18.56
CA SER A 87 16.96 5.83 -19.42
C SER A 87 16.36 5.82 -20.83
N LYS A 88 17.22 5.75 -21.85
CA LYS A 88 16.80 5.56 -23.26
C LYS A 88 16.36 4.12 -23.55
N MET A 89 16.67 3.20 -22.64
CA MET A 89 16.27 1.81 -22.67
C MET A 89 14.82 1.65 -22.18
N ASP A 90 14.21 0.56 -22.62
CA ASP A 90 12.91 0.05 -22.19
C ASP A 90 12.96 -1.49 -22.30
N LEU A 91 11.95 -2.18 -21.77
CA LEU A 91 11.90 -3.64 -21.81
C LEU A 91 11.88 -4.23 -23.24
N PHE A 92 11.50 -3.46 -24.26
CA PHE A 92 11.55 -3.91 -25.66
C PHE A 92 12.96 -3.83 -26.25
N LYS A 93 13.76 -2.83 -25.86
CA LYS A 93 15.14 -2.62 -26.31
C LYS A 93 16.18 -3.50 -25.60
N LEU A 94 15.83 -4.09 -24.45
CA LEU A 94 16.72 -5.03 -23.75
C LEU A 94 16.97 -6.29 -24.60
N GLY A 95 18.22 -6.46 -25.03
CA GLY A 95 18.70 -7.64 -25.72
C GLY A 95 19.19 -8.72 -24.77
N GLU A 96 19.62 -9.86 -25.31
CA GLU A 96 20.19 -10.98 -24.56
C GLU A 96 21.60 -10.66 -24.03
N ALA A 97 22.41 -9.97 -24.83
CA ALA A 97 23.74 -9.55 -24.43
C ALA A 97 23.68 -8.53 -23.28
N ASP A 98 24.47 -8.77 -22.24
CA ASP A 98 24.61 -7.91 -21.07
C ASP A 98 23.27 -7.53 -20.42
N ILE A 99 22.27 -8.43 -20.49
CA ILE A 99 20.90 -8.12 -20.07
C ILE A 99 20.82 -7.67 -18.61
N LYS A 100 21.62 -8.27 -17.73
CA LYS A 100 21.69 -7.89 -16.31
C LYS A 100 22.06 -6.43 -16.16
N ASP A 101 23.21 -6.03 -16.70
CA ASP A 101 23.74 -4.67 -16.58
C ASP A 101 22.80 -3.66 -17.25
N ASN A 102 22.22 -4.03 -18.39
CA ASN A 102 21.26 -3.19 -19.10
C ASN A 102 19.95 -2.99 -18.31
N LEU A 103 19.43 -4.04 -17.67
CA LEU A 103 18.23 -3.94 -16.83
C LEU A 103 18.50 -3.15 -15.54
N GLU A 104 19.64 -3.38 -14.89
CA GLU A 104 20.03 -2.62 -13.70
C GLU A 104 20.20 -1.13 -14.04
N SER A 105 20.84 -0.80 -15.18
CA SER A 105 20.95 0.57 -15.68
C SER A 105 19.58 1.20 -16.00
N TYR A 106 18.65 0.42 -16.59
CA TYR A 106 17.28 0.86 -16.81
C TYR A 106 16.56 1.21 -15.50
N LEU A 107 16.71 0.37 -14.47
CA LEU A 107 16.16 0.62 -13.14
C LEU A 107 16.74 1.88 -12.49
N GLN A 108 18.05 2.13 -12.66
CA GLN A 108 18.69 3.34 -12.13
C GLN A 108 18.19 4.63 -12.79
N GLY A 109 17.58 4.55 -13.98
CA GLY A 109 16.97 5.69 -14.65
C GLY A 109 15.69 6.20 -13.99
N PHE A 110 15.05 5.43 -13.10
CA PHE A 110 13.82 5.86 -12.42
C PHE A 110 14.07 6.97 -11.38
N SER A 111 13.03 7.77 -11.10
CA SER A 111 13.06 8.71 -9.97
C SER A 111 13.33 7.98 -8.65
N LYS A 112 13.85 8.70 -7.64
CA LYS A 112 14.25 8.12 -6.35
C LYS A 112 13.14 7.27 -5.71
N ASP A 113 11.91 7.81 -5.64
CA ASP A 113 10.79 7.11 -5.03
C ASP A 113 10.38 5.85 -5.79
N ALA A 114 10.46 5.87 -7.12
CA ALA A 114 10.21 4.71 -7.96
C ALA A 114 11.30 3.63 -7.81
N ARG A 115 12.58 4.04 -7.65
CA ARG A 115 13.70 3.12 -7.42
C ARG A 115 13.61 2.40 -6.08
N GLU A 116 13.30 3.14 -5.02
CA GLU A 116 13.19 2.61 -3.65
C GLU A 116 12.18 1.45 -3.58
N ILE A 117 11.10 1.49 -4.36
CA ILE A 117 10.13 0.39 -4.44
C ILE A 117 10.82 -0.92 -4.82
N PHE A 118 11.70 -0.92 -5.83
CA PHE A 118 12.43 -2.13 -6.25
C PHE A 118 13.47 -2.59 -5.23
N GLU A 119 14.03 -1.68 -4.44
CA GLU A 119 14.96 -2.01 -3.36
C GLU A 119 14.26 -2.82 -2.25
N HIS A 120 13.01 -2.49 -1.93
CA HIS A 120 12.21 -3.26 -0.95
C HIS A 120 11.89 -4.68 -1.41
N PHE A 121 11.78 -4.91 -2.72
CA PHE A 121 11.68 -6.25 -3.31
C PHE A 121 13.03 -6.99 -3.40
N LYS A 122 14.15 -6.33 -3.06
CA LYS A 122 15.50 -6.82 -3.32
C LYS A 122 15.70 -7.21 -4.78
N PHE A 123 15.13 -6.43 -5.70
CA PHE A 123 14.99 -6.86 -7.08
C PHE A 123 16.34 -7.13 -7.77
N ALA A 124 17.38 -6.35 -7.46
CA ALA A 124 18.74 -6.56 -7.98
C ALA A 124 19.33 -7.94 -7.60
N GLU A 125 19.04 -8.45 -6.40
CA GLU A 125 19.46 -9.79 -5.98
C GLU A 125 18.82 -10.85 -6.88
N PHE A 126 17.51 -10.76 -7.10
CA PHE A 126 16.79 -11.69 -7.97
C PHE A 126 17.17 -11.55 -9.44
N ILE A 127 17.49 -10.36 -9.94
CA ILE A 127 18.05 -10.16 -11.27
C ILE A 127 19.37 -10.94 -11.41
N GLY A 128 20.25 -10.87 -10.41
CA GLY A 128 21.49 -11.66 -10.38
C GLY A 128 21.23 -13.16 -10.42
N LEU A 129 20.37 -13.67 -9.54
CA LEU A 129 20.02 -15.09 -9.48
C LEU A 129 19.39 -15.60 -10.79
N LEU A 130 18.52 -14.81 -11.42
CA LEU A 130 17.90 -15.15 -12.70
C LEU A 130 18.89 -15.15 -13.85
N ASN A 131 19.89 -14.26 -13.80
CA ASN A 131 20.96 -14.23 -14.79
C ASN A 131 21.85 -15.47 -14.66
N ASP A 132 22.24 -15.83 -13.44
CA ASP A 132 23.06 -17.03 -13.18
C ASP A 132 22.36 -18.34 -13.58
N ALA A 133 21.02 -18.34 -13.61
CA ALA A 133 20.19 -19.47 -14.05
C ALA A 133 19.83 -19.44 -15.55
N ASP A 134 20.35 -18.50 -16.36
CA ASP A 134 19.98 -18.32 -17.77
C ASP A 134 18.45 -18.16 -18.00
N LEU A 135 17.77 -17.51 -17.05
CA LEU A 135 16.32 -17.27 -17.06
C LEU A 135 15.95 -15.80 -17.27
N LEU A 136 16.85 -14.87 -16.95
CA LEU A 136 16.56 -13.42 -16.95
C LEU A 136 16.01 -12.94 -18.31
N TYR A 137 16.68 -13.29 -19.41
CA TYR A 137 16.22 -12.91 -20.75
C TYR A 137 14.86 -13.49 -21.11
N LYS A 138 14.60 -14.75 -20.77
CA LYS A 138 13.32 -15.43 -21.04
C LYS A 138 12.17 -14.73 -20.31
N ILE A 139 12.41 -14.31 -19.06
CA ILE A 139 11.43 -13.57 -18.27
C ILE A 139 11.17 -12.20 -18.88
N VAL A 140 12.22 -11.42 -19.19
CA VAL A 140 12.08 -10.11 -19.84
C VAL A 140 11.32 -10.23 -21.17
N GLN A 141 11.61 -11.26 -21.98
CA GLN A 141 10.90 -11.53 -23.22
C GLN A 141 9.40 -11.78 -23.03
N LYS A 142 9.01 -12.46 -21.94
CA LYS A 142 7.60 -12.72 -21.63
C LYS A 142 6.90 -11.52 -21.00
N VAL A 143 7.59 -10.76 -20.16
CA VAL A 143 7.06 -9.54 -19.51
C VAL A 143 6.84 -8.43 -20.53
N ARG A 144 7.76 -8.23 -21.48
CA ARG A 144 7.63 -7.13 -22.47
C ARG A 144 6.41 -7.27 -23.37
N THR A 145 5.88 -8.49 -23.57
CA THR A 145 4.67 -8.73 -24.38
C THR A 145 3.36 -8.45 -23.65
N MET A 146 3.40 -8.22 -22.33
CA MET A 146 2.21 -7.90 -21.55
C MET A 146 1.88 -6.42 -21.69
N ASP A 147 0.66 -6.08 -22.13
CA ASP A 147 0.21 -4.68 -22.14
C ASP A 147 -0.44 -4.35 -20.80
N LEU A 148 0.33 -3.72 -19.92
CA LEU A 148 -0.13 -3.20 -18.64
C LEU A 148 -0.26 -1.67 -18.66
N SER A 149 -0.42 -1.05 -19.84
CA SER A 149 -0.64 0.40 -19.93
C SER A 149 -2.02 0.79 -19.41
N PRO A 150 -2.23 2.06 -18.99
CA PRO A 150 -3.56 2.56 -18.63
C PRO A 150 -4.62 2.44 -19.73
N LYS A 151 -4.20 2.25 -21.00
CA LYS A 151 -5.10 2.02 -22.14
C LYS A 151 -5.63 0.60 -22.20
N ALA A 152 -4.83 -0.37 -21.77
CA ALA A 152 -5.21 -1.80 -21.78
C ALA A 152 -5.89 -2.22 -20.48
N ILE A 153 -5.44 -1.69 -19.35
CA ILE A 153 -6.01 -1.99 -18.03
C ILE A 153 -6.08 -0.74 -17.16
N THR A 154 -7.27 -0.50 -16.61
CA THR A 154 -7.54 0.64 -15.73
C THR A 154 -6.69 0.58 -14.45
N ASN A 155 -6.50 1.70 -13.76
CA ASN A 155 -5.82 1.69 -12.45
C ASN A 155 -6.53 0.79 -11.44
N HIS A 156 -7.88 0.81 -11.47
CA HIS A 156 -8.71 -0.02 -10.62
C HIS A 156 -8.45 -1.52 -10.88
N ASP A 157 -8.57 -1.95 -12.14
CA ASP A 157 -8.37 -3.35 -12.53
C ASP A 157 -6.94 -3.82 -12.29
N MET A 158 -5.94 -2.94 -12.45
CA MET A 158 -4.56 -3.26 -12.15
C MET A 158 -4.35 -3.51 -10.64
N GLY A 159 -5.07 -2.78 -9.78
CA GLY A 159 -5.12 -3.07 -8.34
C GLY A 159 -5.61 -4.50 -8.07
N LEU A 160 -6.69 -4.92 -8.73
CA LEU A 160 -7.22 -6.28 -8.61
C LEU A 160 -6.21 -7.35 -9.08
N VAL A 161 -5.46 -7.06 -10.14
CA VAL A 161 -4.38 -7.95 -10.63
C VAL A 161 -3.28 -8.10 -9.58
N PHE A 162 -2.80 -7.00 -8.97
CA PHE A 162 -1.78 -7.08 -7.92
C PHE A 162 -2.28 -7.86 -6.70
N GLU A 163 -3.51 -7.63 -6.27
CA GLU A 163 -4.11 -8.38 -5.16
C GLU A 163 -4.16 -9.89 -5.42
N GLU A 164 -4.60 -10.28 -6.61
CA GLU A 164 -4.65 -11.69 -7.00
C GLU A 164 -3.24 -12.32 -7.09
N LEU A 165 -2.24 -11.57 -7.58
CA LEU A 165 -0.85 -12.03 -7.59
C LEU A 165 -0.28 -12.22 -6.18
N ILE A 166 -0.64 -11.33 -5.25
CA ILE A 166 -0.22 -11.40 -3.84
C ILE A 166 -0.93 -12.54 -3.13
N ARG A 167 -2.23 -12.75 -3.39
CA ARG A 167 -2.99 -13.90 -2.87
C ARG A 167 -2.32 -15.22 -3.28
N ARG A 168 -2.00 -15.37 -4.57
CA ARG A 168 -1.27 -16.54 -5.08
C ARG A 168 0.11 -16.69 -4.46
N PHE A 169 0.78 -15.58 -4.20
CA PHE A 169 2.07 -15.58 -3.53
C PHE A 169 1.96 -16.08 -2.09
N ALA A 170 1.02 -15.56 -1.29
CA ALA A 170 0.79 -16.01 0.08
C ALA A 170 0.40 -17.50 0.14
N GLU A 171 -0.47 -17.96 -0.76
CA GLU A 171 -0.82 -19.38 -0.89
C GLU A 171 0.40 -20.26 -1.20
N SER A 172 1.36 -19.73 -1.96
CA SER A 172 2.59 -20.45 -2.33
C SER A 172 3.69 -20.43 -1.27
N SER A 173 3.65 -19.47 -0.33
CA SER A 173 4.64 -19.35 0.75
C SER A 173 4.27 -20.13 2.01
N ASN A 174 3.06 -20.70 2.08
CA ASN A 174 2.51 -21.36 3.27
C ASN A 174 2.41 -20.40 4.48
N ASP A 175 2.51 -19.09 4.23
CA ASP A 175 2.17 -18.05 5.20
C ASP A 175 0.65 -18.01 5.34
N THR A 176 0.17 -17.66 6.53
CA THR A 176 -1.27 -17.56 6.82
C THR A 176 -1.91 -16.50 5.95
N ALA A 177 -2.65 -16.93 4.91
CA ALA A 177 -3.34 -16.08 3.95
C ALA A 177 -4.24 -14.99 4.59
N GLY A 178 -4.71 -15.22 5.82
CA GLY A 178 -5.53 -14.27 6.58
C GLY A 178 -4.79 -13.04 7.13
N GLU A 179 -3.45 -13.02 7.12
CA GLU A 179 -2.66 -11.87 7.62
C GLU A 179 -2.34 -10.82 6.54
N HIS A 180 -2.66 -11.09 5.26
CA HIS A 180 -2.13 -10.29 4.15
C HIS A 180 -3.20 -9.64 3.26
N PHE A 181 -4.48 -9.98 3.42
CA PHE A 181 -5.51 -9.46 2.52
C PHE A 181 -6.89 -9.33 3.18
N THR A 182 -7.51 -8.16 2.99
CA THR A 182 -8.91 -7.90 3.32
C THR A 182 -9.74 -8.17 2.07
N PRO A 183 -10.72 -9.11 2.08
CA PRO A 183 -11.60 -9.34 0.94
C PRO A 183 -12.24 -8.04 0.45
N ARG A 184 -12.33 -7.86 -0.88
CA ARG A 184 -12.82 -6.61 -1.48
C ARG A 184 -14.24 -6.23 -1.05
N ASP A 185 -15.12 -7.21 -0.88
CA ASP A 185 -16.49 -6.95 -0.41
C ASP A 185 -16.49 -6.34 0.99
N ILE A 186 -15.53 -6.75 1.84
CA ILE A 186 -15.33 -6.17 3.17
C ILE A 186 -14.70 -4.79 3.09
N VAL A 187 -13.74 -4.58 2.20
CA VAL A 187 -13.15 -3.25 1.95
C VAL A 187 -14.22 -2.27 1.51
N LYS A 188 -15.05 -2.66 0.53
CA LYS A 188 -16.17 -1.86 0.01
C LYS A 188 -17.22 -1.57 1.06
N LEU A 189 -17.66 -2.60 1.79
CA LEU A 189 -18.64 -2.45 2.86
C LEU A 189 -18.16 -1.48 3.93
N THR A 190 -16.94 -1.69 4.44
CA THR A 190 -16.38 -0.85 5.52
C THR A 190 -16.17 0.58 5.03
N THR A 191 -15.68 0.76 3.80
CA THR A 191 -15.54 2.09 3.20
C THR A 191 -16.89 2.77 3.05
N ALA A 192 -17.88 2.09 2.47
CA ALA A 192 -19.22 2.65 2.34
C ALA A 192 -19.79 3.09 3.70
N LEU A 193 -19.73 2.23 4.73
CA LEU A 193 -20.21 2.56 6.08
C LEU A 193 -19.52 3.79 6.68
N VAL A 194 -18.18 3.87 6.57
CA VAL A 194 -17.41 5.01 7.09
C VAL A 194 -17.74 6.32 6.37
N PHE A 195 -18.03 6.26 5.07
CA PHE A 195 -18.33 7.44 4.26
C PHE A 195 -19.83 7.77 4.22
N THR A 196 -20.71 6.89 4.70
CA THR A 196 -22.17 7.09 4.71
C THR A 196 -22.53 8.31 5.56
N GLU A 197 -23.51 9.09 5.12
CA GLU A 197 -23.99 10.35 5.73
C GLU A 197 -23.07 11.58 5.56
N ASP A 198 -21.88 11.44 4.97
CA ASP A 198 -20.96 12.56 4.74
C ASP A 198 -21.08 13.16 3.31
N ASP A 199 -22.16 12.87 2.58
CA ASP A 199 -22.35 13.33 1.19
C ASP A 199 -22.17 14.84 1.05
N GLU A 200 -22.75 15.66 1.94
CA GLU A 200 -22.53 17.12 1.91
C GLU A 200 -21.09 17.53 2.26
N ALA A 201 -20.40 16.75 3.08
CA ALA A 201 -18.99 16.97 3.45
C ALA A 201 -18.01 16.47 2.38
N LEU A 202 -18.48 15.72 1.39
CA LEU A 202 -17.71 15.13 0.30
C LEU A 202 -18.05 15.73 -1.07
N THR A 203 -19.20 16.40 -1.22
CA THR A 203 -19.69 16.95 -2.51
C THR A 203 -19.44 18.44 -2.74
N LYS A 204 -18.90 19.19 -1.77
CA LYS A 204 -18.57 20.61 -2.02
C LYS A 204 -17.31 20.74 -2.87
N GLU A 205 -17.29 21.80 -3.67
CA GLU A 205 -16.16 22.15 -4.54
C GLU A 205 -14.86 22.35 -3.74
N GLY A 206 -13.77 21.73 -4.19
CA GLY A 206 -12.43 21.96 -3.65
C GLY A 206 -12.18 21.42 -2.23
N ILE A 207 -13.02 20.50 -1.75
CA ILE A 207 -12.78 19.85 -0.45
C ILE A 207 -11.51 18.99 -0.49
N ILE A 208 -10.67 19.16 0.53
CA ILE A 208 -9.51 18.31 0.81
C ILE A 208 -9.83 17.47 2.04
N ARG A 209 -9.79 16.14 1.91
CA ARG A 209 -9.93 15.17 3.02
C ARG A 209 -8.72 14.27 3.13
N THR A 210 -8.54 13.71 4.30
CA THR A 210 -7.46 12.78 4.61
C THR A 210 -8.03 11.40 4.92
N ILE A 211 -7.40 10.36 4.37
CA ILE A 211 -7.68 8.96 4.68
C ILE A 211 -6.43 8.31 5.26
N TYR A 212 -6.59 7.51 6.31
CA TYR A 212 -5.49 6.83 6.97
C TYR A 212 -5.75 5.34 7.22
N ASP A 213 -4.74 4.52 6.94
CA ASP A 213 -4.68 3.10 7.32
C ASP A 213 -3.35 2.79 8.05
N PRO A 214 -3.38 2.49 9.36
CA PRO A 214 -2.19 2.16 10.15
C PRO A 214 -1.60 0.77 9.86
N THR A 215 -2.30 -0.03 9.06
CA THR A 215 -1.93 -1.38 8.64
C THR A 215 -2.23 -1.52 7.15
N ALA A 216 -1.65 -0.61 6.37
CA ALA A 216 -2.05 -0.33 5.00
C ALA A 216 -1.96 -1.54 4.07
N GLY A 217 -1.13 -2.55 4.40
CA GLY A 217 -0.88 -3.69 3.53
C GLY A 217 -0.46 -3.21 2.15
N THR A 218 -1.26 -3.56 1.15
CA THR A 218 -1.05 -3.21 -0.27
C THR A 218 -1.77 -1.92 -0.69
N GLY A 219 -2.43 -1.21 0.24
CA GLY A 219 -3.13 0.05 -0.01
C GLY A 219 -4.60 -0.10 -0.41
N GLY A 220 -5.23 -1.25 -0.14
CA GLY A 220 -6.61 -1.54 -0.53
C GLY A 220 -7.64 -0.54 -0.01
N PHE A 221 -7.61 -0.22 1.29
CA PHE A 221 -8.51 0.77 1.88
C PHE A 221 -8.26 2.20 1.40
N LEU A 222 -6.98 2.57 1.25
CA LEU A 222 -6.60 3.88 0.74
C LEU A 222 -7.15 4.09 -0.69
N SER A 223 -7.01 3.06 -1.53
CA SER A 223 -7.51 3.05 -2.89
C SER A 223 -9.03 3.14 -2.96
N GLU A 224 -9.73 2.28 -2.21
CA GLU A 224 -11.19 2.25 -2.22
C GLU A 224 -11.77 3.57 -1.72
N GLY A 225 -11.22 4.16 -0.65
CA GLY A 225 -11.67 5.46 -0.16
C GLY A 225 -11.50 6.58 -1.19
N MET A 226 -10.36 6.61 -1.90
CA MET A 226 -10.13 7.59 -2.97
C MET A 226 -11.11 7.40 -4.13
N GLU A 227 -11.31 6.16 -4.58
CA GLU A 227 -12.23 5.83 -5.67
C GLU A 227 -13.68 6.13 -5.30
N TYR A 228 -14.08 5.80 -4.07
CA TYR A 228 -15.40 6.13 -3.52
C TYR A 228 -15.66 7.63 -3.59
N VAL A 229 -14.72 8.46 -3.12
CA VAL A 229 -14.89 9.92 -3.14
C VAL A 229 -14.88 10.50 -4.55
N ILE A 230 -13.99 10.05 -5.43
CA ILE A 230 -13.95 10.51 -6.83
C ILE A 230 -15.25 10.17 -7.57
N ALA A 231 -15.84 9.01 -7.29
CA ALA A 231 -17.11 8.59 -7.90
C ALA A 231 -18.29 9.50 -7.51
N HIS A 232 -18.25 10.10 -6.31
CA HIS A 232 -19.28 11.01 -5.81
C HIS A 232 -18.96 12.50 -6.10
N ASN A 233 -17.68 12.87 -6.11
CA ASN A 233 -17.20 14.21 -6.40
C ASN A 233 -15.83 14.17 -7.09
N ASN A 234 -15.83 14.37 -8.41
CA ASN A 234 -14.61 14.34 -9.24
C ASN A 234 -13.64 15.51 -8.99
N GLN A 235 -14.03 16.51 -8.21
CA GLN A 235 -13.19 17.64 -7.81
C GLN A 235 -12.69 17.53 -6.36
N ALA A 236 -13.13 16.52 -5.60
CA ALA A 236 -12.63 16.28 -4.26
C ALA A 236 -11.18 15.76 -4.31
N LEU A 237 -10.35 16.26 -3.38
CA LEU A 237 -8.99 15.79 -3.21
C LEU A 237 -8.92 14.95 -1.94
N MET A 238 -8.63 13.66 -2.09
CA MET A 238 -8.31 12.80 -0.96
C MET A 238 -6.80 12.60 -0.86
N ARG A 239 -6.24 12.86 0.31
CA ARG A 239 -4.84 12.65 0.64
C ARG A 239 -4.71 11.34 1.42
N ALA A 240 -4.01 10.39 0.83
CA ALA A 240 -3.76 9.10 1.46
C ALA A 240 -2.56 9.14 2.40
N TYR A 241 -2.73 8.54 3.57
CA TYR A 241 -1.70 8.29 4.56
C TYR A 241 -1.75 6.81 4.94
N GLY A 242 -0.59 6.21 5.18
CA GLY A 242 -0.56 4.80 5.52
C GLY A 242 0.69 4.42 6.27
N GLN A 243 0.61 3.33 7.02
CA GLN A 243 1.78 2.70 7.60
C GLN A 243 1.69 1.18 7.44
N GLU A 244 2.80 0.55 7.08
CA GLU A 244 2.88 -0.90 6.87
C GLU A 244 4.18 -1.45 7.47
N LEU A 245 4.09 -2.62 8.10
CA LEU A 245 5.21 -3.30 8.73
C LEU A 245 6.08 -4.05 7.71
N ASN A 246 5.42 -4.75 6.77
CA ASN A 246 6.05 -5.61 5.79
C ASN A 246 6.62 -4.79 4.62
N PRO A 247 7.94 -4.85 4.34
CA PRO A 247 8.56 -4.07 3.26
C PRO A 247 8.00 -4.33 1.87
N GLU A 248 7.60 -5.58 1.55
CA GLU A 248 7.07 -5.95 0.23
C GLU A 248 5.66 -5.38 0.05
N SER A 249 4.80 -5.49 1.06
CA SER A 249 3.45 -4.91 1.05
C SER A 249 3.50 -3.38 0.98
N TYR A 250 4.39 -2.77 1.79
CA TYR A 250 4.69 -1.34 1.74
C TYR A 250 5.10 -0.89 0.34
N ALA A 251 5.99 -1.64 -0.34
CA ALA A 251 6.47 -1.32 -1.68
C ALA A 251 5.32 -1.30 -2.71
N ILE A 252 4.36 -2.22 -2.58
CA ILE A 252 3.17 -2.29 -3.44
C ILE A 252 2.23 -1.12 -3.16
N CYS A 253 1.95 -0.84 -1.89
CA CYS A 253 1.15 0.32 -1.50
C CYS A 253 1.77 1.63 -2.01
N LYS A 254 3.09 1.80 -1.81
CA LYS A 254 3.85 2.96 -2.30
C LYS A 254 3.77 3.09 -3.82
N ALA A 255 3.89 1.99 -4.55
CA ALA A 255 3.78 1.97 -6.00
C ALA A 255 2.40 2.39 -6.50
N ASP A 256 1.34 1.87 -5.88
CA ASP A 256 -0.02 2.20 -6.24
C ASP A 256 -0.34 3.68 -5.96
N MET A 257 0.09 4.19 -4.80
CA MET A 257 -0.01 5.62 -4.48
C MET A 257 0.78 6.49 -5.47
N LEU A 258 1.97 6.05 -5.90
CA LEU A 258 2.79 6.75 -6.88
C LEU A 258 2.08 6.87 -8.24
N ILE A 259 1.46 5.78 -8.70
CA ILE A 259 0.70 5.73 -9.96
C ILE A 259 -0.55 6.61 -9.88
N LYS A 260 -1.19 6.67 -8.71
CA LYS A 260 -2.35 7.54 -8.45
C LYS A 260 -1.98 9.02 -8.20
N GLY A 261 -0.70 9.38 -8.31
CA GLY A 261 -0.23 10.76 -8.14
C GLY A 261 -0.28 11.25 -6.69
N GLN A 262 -0.34 10.35 -5.72
CA GLN A 262 -0.32 10.69 -4.29
C GLN A 262 1.11 11.00 -3.82
N GLU A 263 1.20 11.78 -2.74
CA GLU A 263 2.47 12.05 -2.06
C GLU A 263 2.90 10.80 -1.28
N VAL A 264 3.84 10.04 -1.86
CA VAL A 264 4.26 8.72 -1.35
C VAL A 264 5.08 8.78 -0.07
N ASP A 265 5.57 9.96 0.33
CA ASP A 265 6.23 10.17 1.62
C ASP A 265 5.25 10.03 2.80
N ARG A 266 3.94 10.07 2.55
CA ARG A 266 2.87 9.82 3.53
C ARG A 266 2.63 8.33 3.80
N ILE A 267 3.20 7.45 2.98
CA ILE A 267 3.21 6.01 3.22
C ILE A 267 4.50 5.67 3.97
N LYS A 268 4.35 5.06 5.14
CA LYS A 268 5.45 4.83 6.08
C LYS A 268 5.74 3.35 6.23
N LEU A 269 7.02 3.00 6.32
CA LEU A 269 7.48 1.66 6.65
C LEU A 269 7.80 1.56 8.15
N GLY A 270 7.19 0.60 8.84
CA GLY A 270 7.51 0.27 10.23
C GLY A 270 6.31 -0.19 11.05
N ASN A 271 6.56 -0.70 12.25
CA ASN A 271 5.52 -1.13 13.18
C ASN A 271 4.72 0.06 13.73
N THR A 272 3.43 0.14 13.45
CA THR A 272 2.57 1.27 13.89
C THR A 272 2.47 1.42 15.42
N LEU A 273 2.49 0.30 16.15
CA LEU A 273 2.35 0.30 17.60
C LEU A 273 3.65 0.74 18.29
N SER A 274 4.81 0.27 17.85
CA SER A 274 6.10 0.62 18.49
C SER A 274 6.84 1.80 17.87
N ASN A 275 6.49 2.18 16.64
CA ASN A 275 7.14 3.25 15.87
C ASN A 275 6.10 3.97 15.01
N ASP A 276 5.25 4.77 15.67
CA ASP A 276 4.24 5.60 15.00
C ASP A 276 4.93 6.71 14.18
N GLN A 277 4.98 6.53 12.86
CA GLN A 277 5.63 7.46 11.94
C GLN A 277 4.75 8.67 11.61
N LEU A 278 3.50 8.69 12.11
CA LEU A 278 2.49 9.72 11.88
C LEU A 278 1.93 10.22 13.23
N ALA A 279 2.75 10.24 14.27
CA ALA A 279 2.37 10.49 15.67
C ALA A 279 1.51 11.75 15.87
N ASN A 280 1.82 12.83 15.15
CA ASN A 280 1.17 14.13 15.30
C ASN A 280 0.03 14.38 14.30
N GLU A 281 -0.19 13.47 13.36
CA GLU A 281 -1.23 13.61 12.34
C GLU A 281 -2.60 13.18 12.91
N LYS A 282 -3.66 13.83 12.44
CA LYS A 282 -5.06 13.49 12.73
C LYS A 282 -5.82 13.45 11.40
N PHE A 283 -6.78 12.53 11.27
CA PHE A 283 -7.34 12.19 9.95
C PHE A 283 -8.87 12.32 9.91
N ASP A 284 -9.45 12.62 8.75
CA ASP A 284 -10.90 12.68 8.57
C ASP A 284 -11.50 11.28 8.58
N TYR A 285 -10.92 10.36 7.80
CA TYR A 285 -11.37 8.99 7.65
C TYR A 285 -10.25 8.02 7.97
N MET A 286 -10.57 6.97 8.70
CA MET A 286 -9.64 5.92 9.07
C MET A 286 -10.25 4.56 8.79
N LEU A 287 -9.53 3.74 8.06
CA LEU A 287 -9.96 2.40 7.65
C LEU A 287 -8.80 1.44 7.91
N SER A 288 -9.06 0.30 8.56
CA SER A 288 -8.01 -0.63 8.95
C SER A 288 -8.50 -2.05 9.11
N ASN A 289 -7.68 -3.00 8.68
CA ASN A 289 -7.81 -4.42 9.01
C ASN A 289 -6.49 -4.90 9.62
N PRO A 290 -6.26 -4.65 10.93
CA PRO A 290 -5.04 -5.09 11.57
C PRO A 290 -4.99 -6.62 11.67
N PRO A 291 -3.78 -7.20 11.76
CA PRO A 291 -3.63 -8.64 11.92
C PRO A 291 -4.31 -9.12 13.21
N PHE A 292 -5.09 -10.21 13.11
CA PHE A 292 -5.96 -10.64 14.20
C PHE A 292 -5.21 -11.26 15.37
N GLY A 293 -5.47 -10.77 16.59
CA GLY A 293 -4.97 -11.39 17.81
C GLY A 293 -3.45 -11.44 17.92
N VAL A 294 -2.74 -10.48 17.31
CA VAL A 294 -1.28 -10.49 17.30
C VAL A 294 -0.69 -10.38 18.69
N ASP A 295 0.24 -11.29 18.99
CA ASP A 295 1.09 -11.19 20.17
C ASP A 295 2.03 -9.99 20.05
N TRP A 296 1.98 -9.09 21.04
CA TRP A 296 2.77 -7.86 21.05
C TRP A 296 3.96 -7.93 22.01
N LYS A 297 4.41 -9.14 22.39
CA LYS A 297 5.53 -9.34 23.33
C LYS A 297 6.82 -8.68 22.89
N LYS A 298 7.08 -8.64 21.57
CA LYS A 298 8.29 -8.01 21.01
C LYS A 298 8.35 -6.49 21.25
N ILE A 299 7.19 -5.86 21.43
CA ILE A 299 7.06 -4.41 21.63
C ILE A 299 6.55 -4.07 23.03
N ASP A 300 6.50 -5.04 23.94
CA ASP A 300 5.87 -4.95 25.26
C ASP A 300 6.39 -3.77 26.09
N THR A 301 7.72 -3.62 26.15
CA THR A 301 8.36 -2.51 26.86
C THR A 301 7.90 -1.15 26.31
N THR A 302 7.93 -0.96 24.99
CA THR A 302 7.53 0.30 24.36
C THR A 302 6.08 0.68 24.68
N ILE A 303 5.17 -0.30 24.61
CA ILE A 303 3.74 -0.08 24.87
C ILE A 303 3.49 0.20 26.36
N LYS A 304 4.13 -0.55 27.26
CA LYS A 304 4.02 -0.35 28.71
C LYS A 304 4.61 0.98 29.15
N ASP A 305 5.75 1.37 28.60
CA ASP A 305 6.39 2.65 28.89
C ASP A 305 5.47 3.81 28.47
N GLU A 306 4.86 3.75 27.28
CA GLU A 306 3.90 4.76 26.86
C GLU A 306 2.70 4.84 27.82
N HIS A 307 2.11 3.70 28.18
CA HIS A 307 1.00 3.65 29.13
C HIS A 307 1.37 4.23 30.51
N ILE A 308 2.51 3.85 31.07
CA ILE A 308 2.94 4.26 32.42
C ILE A 308 3.37 5.72 32.43
N LEU A 309 4.15 6.16 31.43
CA LEU A 309 4.78 7.48 31.44
C LEU A 309 3.86 8.58 30.90
N LYS A 310 2.98 8.27 29.94
CA LYS A 310 2.08 9.25 29.33
C LYS A 310 0.64 9.15 29.83
N GLY A 311 0.20 8.00 30.33
CA GLY A 311 -1.20 7.82 30.71
C GLY A 311 -2.14 8.21 29.56
N PHE A 312 -3.11 9.08 29.85
CA PHE A 312 -4.07 9.60 28.85
C PHE A 312 -3.50 10.63 27.88
N ASP A 313 -2.28 11.13 28.10
CA ASP A 313 -1.57 11.94 27.10
C ASP A 313 -0.90 11.07 26.01
N GLY A 314 -0.97 9.73 26.15
CA GLY A 314 -0.52 8.75 25.16
C GLY A 314 -1.65 7.87 24.66
N ARG A 315 -1.35 7.01 23.69
CA ARG A 315 -2.35 6.19 22.97
C ARG A 315 -3.02 5.14 23.86
N PHE A 316 -2.32 4.66 24.89
CA PHE A 316 -2.74 3.49 25.66
C PHE A 316 -3.19 3.81 27.08
N GLY A 317 -3.55 5.06 27.37
CA GLY A 317 -3.99 5.50 28.71
C GLY A 317 -5.10 4.67 29.36
N PRO A 318 -6.19 4.32 28.64
CA PRO A 318 -7.31 3.57 29.21
C PRO A 318 -6.96 2.17 29.72
N GLY A 319 -5.91 1.54 29.22
CA GLY A 319 -5.50 0.21 29.64
C GLY A 319 -4.67 -0.52 28.59
N LEU A 320 -4.16 -1.69 28.96
CA LEU A 320 -3.40 -2.59 28.10
C LEU A 320 -4.09 -3.95 28.03
N PRO A 321 -4.39 -4.50 26.83
CA PRO A 321 -4.91 -5.86 26.72
C PRO A 321 -3.85 -6.87 27.15
N ARG A 322 -4.19 -8.16 27.22
CA ARG A 322 -3.17 -9.22 27.38
C ARG A 322 -2.14 -9.19 26.25
N VAL A 323 -0.90 -9.58 26.56
CA VAL A 323 0.24 -9.61 25.61
C VAL A 323 -0.03 -10.46 24.36
N SER A 324 -0.82 -11.52 24.51
CA SER A 324 -1.16 -12.44 23.42
C SER A 324 -2.27 -11.92 22.49
N ASP A 325 -2.77 -10.69 22.66
CA ASP A 325 -3.84 -10.13 21.83
C ASP A 325 -3.74 -8.59 21.77
N GLY A 326 -3.13 -8.09 20.69
CA GLY A 326 -2.93 -6.66 20.45
C GLY A 326 -4.10 -5.94 19.77
N SER A 327 -5.24 -6.60 19.53
CA SER A 327 -6.34 -6.06 18.72
C SER A 327 -6.83 -4.70 19.22
N LEU A 328 -6.99 -4.55 20.54
CA LEU A 328 -7.41 -3.29 21.15
C LEU A 328 -6.35 -2.18 21.09
N LEU A 329 -5.06 -2.51 20.92
CA LEU A 329 -4.01 -1.50 20.76
C LEU A 329 -4.14 -0.77 19.42
N PHE A 330 -4.52 -1.47 18.35
CA PHE A 330 -4.77 -0.84 17.05
C PHE A 330 -6.00 0.07 17.09
N LEU A 331 -7.08 -0.36 17.76
CA LEU A 331 -8.26 0.49 17.97
C LEU A 331 -7.91 1.76 18.76
N MET A 332 -7.17 1.62 19.86
CA MET A 332 -6.71 2.75 20.66
C MET A 332 -5.77 3.68 19.86
N HIS A 333 -4.93 3.14 18.98
CA HIS A 333 -4.11 3.93 18.08
C HIS A 333 -4.95 4.77 17.11
N LEU A 334 -6.01 4.20 16.50
CA LEU A 334 -6.92 4.98 15.65
C LEU A 334 -7.69 6.05 16.43
N ILE A 335 -8.12 5.74 17.67
CA ILE A 335 -8.79 6.71 18.55
C ILE A 335 -7.88 7.90 18.86
N ASP A 336 -6.58 7.67 19.08
CA ASP A 336 -5.63 8.78 19.25
C ASP A 336 -5.61 9.69 18.00
N LYS A 337 -5.80 9.16 16.80
CA LYS A 337 -5.77 9.94 15.54
C LYS A 337 -7.04 10.72 15.22
N LEU A 338 -8.05 10.69 16.09
CA LEU A 338 -9.29 11.46 15.93
C LEU A 338 -9.00 12.98 15.91
N ARG A 339 -9.67 13.70 15.01
CA ARG A 339 -9.73 15.16 15.01
C ARG A 339 -10.71 15.63 16.08
N ASP A 340 -10.52 16.85 16.56
CA ASP A 340 -11.49 17.48 17.47
C ASP A 340 -12.87 17.55 16.78
N GLY A 341 -13.92 17.11 17.48
CA GLY A 341 -15.30 17.16 16.98
C GLY A 341 -15.74 18.57 16.58
N LYS A 342 -15.20 19.62 17.22
CA LYS A 342 -15.45 21.03 16.84
C LYS A 342 -14.85 21.40 15.48
N GLN A 343 -13.90 20.61 14.98
CA GLN A 343 -13.25 20.77 13.68
C GLN A 343 -13.83 19.81 12.61
N GLY A 344 -14.95 19.16 12.90
CA GLY A 344 -15.62 18.21 12.01
C GLY A 344 -15.40 16.74 12.38
N GLY A 345 -14.59 16.45 13.40
CA GLY A 345 -14.36 15.09 13.89
C GLY A 345 -13.72 14.15 12.86
N SER A 346 -13.87 12.85 13.11
CA SER A 346 -13.33 11.78 12.29
C SER A 346 -14.26 10.57 12.32
N ARG A 347 -14.12 9.67 11.35
CA ARG A 347 -14.80 8.38 11.33
C ARG A 347 -13.80 7.24 11.19
N ILE A 348 -14.02 6.16 11.96
CA ILE A 348 -13.15 4.98 12.00
C ILE A 348 -13.96 3.75 11.59
N GLY A 349 -13.46 3.00 10.61
CA GLY A 349 -13.88 1.64 10.31
C GLY A 349 -12.71 0.69 10.56
N ILE A 350 -12.87 -0.21 11.53
CA ILE A 350 -11.84 -1.21 11.87
C ILE A 350 -12.46 -2.61 11.87
N ILE A 351 -11.76 -3.55 11.24
CA ILE A 351 -12.16 -4.96 11.19
C ILE A 351 -11.32 -5.71 12.21
N LEU A 352 -12.00 -6.41 13.12
CA LEU A 352 -11.36 -7.20 14.18
C LEU A 352 -12.02 -8.58 14.24
N ASN A 353 -11.33 -9.54 14.84
CA ASN A 353 -12.00 -10.76 15.31
C ASN A 353 -12.97 -10.42 16.47
N GLY A 354 -13.75 -11.40 16.93
CA GLY A 354 -14.71 -11.16 18.02
C GLY A 354 -14.09 -10.87 19.40
N SER A 355 -12.78 -11.10 19.58
CA SER A 355 -12.11 -11.04 20.89
C SER A 355 -12.30 -9.71 21.66
N PRO A 356 -12.16 -8.53 21.03
CA PRO A 356 -12.35 -7.24 21.69
C PRO A 356 -13.71 -7.05 22.35
N LEU A 357 -14.75 -7.76 21.88
CA LEU A 357 -16.12 -7.58 22.36
C LEU A 357 -16.37 -8.24 23.73
N PHE A 358 -15.70 -9.35 24.04
CA PHE A 358 -16.04 -10.17 25.21
C PHE A 358 -14.85 -10.61 26.07
N THR A 359 -13.61 -10.42 25.63
CA THR A 359 -12.44 -10.85 26.41
C THR A 359 -12.09 -9.86 27.52
N GLY A 360 -11.44 -10.36 28.57
CA GLY A 360 -11.07 -9.57 29.75
C GLY A 360 -12.18 -9.52 30.81
N GLY A 361 -11.81 -9.86 32.05
CA GLY A 361 -12.71 -9.79 33.20
C GLY A 361 -12.86 -8.36 33.73
N ALA A 362 -13.76 -8.16 34.69
CA ALA A 362 -13.95 -6.86 35.33
C ALA A 362 -12.61 -6.32 35.89
N GLY A 363 -12.27 -5.08 35.52
CA GLY A 363 -11.03 -4.43 35.92
C GLY A 363 -9.78 -4.86 35.14
N SER A 364 -9.90 -5.75 34.14
CA SER A 364 -8.79 -6.02 33.21
C SER A 364 -8.63 -4.88 32.21
N GLY A 365 -7.45 -4.77 31.59
CA GLY A 365 -7.22 -3.70 30.62
C GLY A 365 -8.18 -3.73 29.43
N GLU A 366 -8.58 -4.90 28.92
CA GLU A 366 -9.62 -4.98 27.88
C GLU A 366 -10.97 -4.43 28.36
N SER A 367 -11.34 -4.70 29.62
CA SER A 367 -12.57 -4.18 30.21
C SER A 367 -12.52 -2.66 30.42
N GLU A 368 -11.36 -2.12 30.81
CA GLU A 368 -11.20 -0.66 31.01
C GLU A 368 -11.16 0.09 29.68
N ILE A 369 -10.51 -0.47 28.64
CA ILE A 369 -10.54 0.08 27.29
C ILE A 369 -11.98 0.13 26.75
N ARG A 370 -12.74 -0.97 26.88
CA ARG A 370 -14.17 -0.96 26.47
C ARG A 370 -14.99 0.05 27.25
N ARG A 371 -14.79 0.13 28.58
CA ARG A 371 -15.49 1.12 29.42
C ARG A 371 -15.21 2.52 28.93
N TYR A 372 -13.94 2.86 28.70
CA TYR A 372 -13.54 4.17 28.18
C TYR A 372 -14.22 4.49 26.84
N ILE A 373 -14.20 3.58 25.88
CA ILE A 373 -14.84 3.78 24.57
C ILE A 373 -16.35 4.06 24.70
N LEU A 374 -17.04 3.34 25.58
CA LEU A 374 -18.47 3.51 25.81
C LEU A 374 -18.80 4.79 26.59
N GLU A 375 -18.05 5.09 27.65
CA GLU A 375 -18.26 6.29 28.47
C GLU A 375 -17.89 7.58 27.75
N ALA A 376 -16.92 7.52 26.84
CA ALA A 376 -16.53 8.62 25.98
C ALA A 376 -17.40 8.75 24.70
N ASP A 377 -18.43 7.90 24.55
CA ASP A 377 -19.36 7.90 23.42
C ASP A 377 -18.65 7.79 22.05
N LEU A 378 -17.62 6.94 21.97
CA LEU A 378 -16.79 6.75 20.77
C LEU A 378 -17.26 5.60 19.86
N LEU A 379 -18.18 4.75 20.33
CA LEU A 379 -18.68 3.60 19.58
C LEU A 379 -20.08 3.89 19.00
N GLU A 380 -20.16 3.95 17.68
CA GLU A 380 -21.42 4.16 16.98
C GLU A 380 -22.14 2.84 16.63
N ALA A 381 -21.42 1.88 16.04
CA ALA A 381 -22.02 0.64 15.56
C ALA A 381 -21.07 -0.55 15.66
N ILE A 382 -21.63 -1.75 15.79
CA ILE A 382 -20.95 -3.04 15.65
C ILE A 382 -21.65 -3.83 14.55
N ILE A 383 -20.92 -4.18 13.49
CA ILE A 383 -21.42 -4.96 12.37
C ILE A 383 -20.86 -6.38 12.46
N ALA A 384 -21.74 -7.36 12.66
CA ALA A 384 -21.37 -8.77 12.65
C ALA A 384 -21.39 -9.30 11.21
N LEU A 385 -20.24 -9.80 10.74
CA LEU A 385 -20.10 -10.39 9.40
C LEU A 385 -20.43 -11.90 9.42
N PRO A 386 -20.87 -12.49 8.29
CA PRO A 386 -21.03 -13.93 8.16
C PRO A 386 -19.75 -14.70 8.46
N THR A 387 -19.86 -15.92 8.99
CA THR A 387 -18.71 -16.77 9.31
C THR A 387 -18.07 -17.43 8.08
N ASP A 388 -18.85 -17.57 7.01
CA ASP A 388 -18.42 -18.14 5.73
C ASP A 388 -18.43 -17.03 4.68
N MET A 389 -17.27 -16.39 4.45
CA MET A 389 -17.07 -15.34 3.45
C MET A 389 -15.96 -15.69 2.48
#